data_AF-A0A653CY17-F1
#
_entry.id   AF-A0A653CY17-F1
#
_cell.length_a   1.000
_cell.length_b   1.000
_cell.length_c   1.000
_cell.angle_alpha   90.00
_cell.angle_beta   90.00
_cell.angle_gamma   90.00
#
_symmetry.space_group_name_H-M   'P 1'
#
loop_
_entity.id
_entity.type
_entity.pdbx_description
1 polymer ?
#
loop_
_entity_poly.entity_id
_entity_poly.type
_entity_poly.pdbx_seq_one_letter_code
_entity_poly.pdbx_strand_id
1 'polypeptide(L)'
;QVLDTNDNPPAFLEPAYSFDIPENAVRGHRVGKVQAVDPDLGINAHLTYSVISDWANDVFSLNPQTGLFTLTAKLDYEEVPHYILVVQAQDSGYPSLSSTLTVYCNVLDLNDNAPIFDPLSYSNDIFENITIGTSVVTVSATDLDSGENGKIEYSITAGNENGAFEITLNGTIYTKRLLDRENQSLYNLLVTATDKAPTPEDRLSSTAQVTIILKDVNDISPEFITPNETVVAENVPVNTVVMAIKAVDKDEGRNGYIEYSLPDDPTINGVFSLGPVDGLLKVVGKIDRETTSNYTLVVHAKDRGDPPRMTQAKIFVKVLDENDNSPVFDPKQYSASISENASIGASVLQVSATDTDDESNGRVRYSIVSGDSNRDFNIIEDTGVIRVAKNLNYERKSRYTLMVKAEDCADDINGIAARSDVAEVSVFISDINDNPPTFLNSPYLAYVTENIIPPNGGYVISVTAYDADTPPFNNLVKYFVKEGDTDIFRINASTGDISLLRALDREIQSEYVLGLVAMDT
;
A
#
# COMPACT_ATOMS: atom_id res chain seq x y z
N GLN A 1 118.20 1.60 53.12
CA GLN A 1 116.89 1.56 52.44
C GLN A 1 117.06 2.20 51.08
N VAL A 2 116.57 1.55 50.03
CA VAL A 2 116.40 2.20 48.72
C VAL A 2 115.10 3.01 48.82
N LEU A 3 115.14 4.28 48.42
CA LEU A 3 113.97 5.15 48.39
C LEU A 3 113.28 4.98 47.04
N ASP A 4 111.95 5.00 47.07
CA ASP A 4 111.10 4.96 45.88
C ASP A 4 111.27 6.22 45.01
N THR A 5 111.16 6.08 43.69
CA THR A 5 111.24 7.17 42.70
C THR A 5 110.03 7.06 41.78
N ASN A 6 109.37 8.18 41.48
CA ASN A 6 108.16 8.21 40.63
C ASN A 6 108.51 7.95 39.15
N ASP A 7 108.79 6.70 38.79
CA ASP A 7 109.22 6.31 37.44
C ASP A 7 108.23 5.39 36.71
N ASN A 8 107.13 5.00 37.36
CA ASN A 8 106.04 4.24 36.74
C ASN A 8 104.78 5.10 36.67
N PRO A 9 104.20 5.35 35.48
CA PRO A 9 102.93 6.03 35.40
C PRO A 9 101.79 5.13 35.89
N PRO A 10 100.68 5.72 36.40
CA PRO A 10 99.46 4.98 36.67
C PRO A 10 98.99 4.20 35.44
N ALA A 11 98.61 2.94 35.61
CA ALA A 11 98.06 2.11 34.53
C ALA A 11 96.65 1.64 34.90
N PHE A 12 95.67 1.90 34.02
CA PHE A 12 94.34 1.34 34.18
C PHE A 12 94.37 -0.19 34.06
N LEU A 13 93.53 -0.86 34.85
CA LEU A 13 93.44 -2.32 34.84
C LEU A 13 92.86 -2.89 33.54
N GLU A 14 92.06 -2.10 32.83
CA GLU A 14 91.39 -2.47 31.60
C GLU A 14 91.72 -1.46 30.48
N PRO A 15 91.76 -1.90 29.20
CA PRO A 15 92.03 -1.04 28.06
C PRO A 15 90.87 -0.09 27.69
N ALA A 16 89.66 -0.38 28.19
CA ALA A 16 88.49 0.49 28.17
C ALA A 16 87.47 -0.02 29.22
N TYR A 17 86.61 0.85 29.72
CA TYR A 17 85.42 0.43 30.47
C TYR A 17 84.15 0.73 29.66
N SER A 18 83.18 -0.15 29.73
CA SER A 18 81.83 0.05 29.20
C SER A 18 80.83 -0.17 30.32
N PHE A 19 79.93 0.79 30.50
CA PHE A 19 78.86 0.72 31.49
C PHE A 19 77.52 0.90 30.78
N ASP A 20 76.58 0.02 31.10
CA ASP A 20 75.21 0.10 30.59
C ASP A 20 74.31 0.67 31.69
N ILE A 21 73.56 1.72 31.35
CA ILE A 21 72.81 2.52 32.32
C ILE A 21 71.37 2.64 31.82
N PRO A 22 70.36 2.16 32.57
CA PRO A 22 68.97 2.36 32.17
C PRO A 22 68.62 3.84 32.20
N GLU A 23 67.86 4.32 31.22
CA GLU A 23 67.56 5.75 31.13
C GLU A 23 66.72 6.28 32.30
N ASN A 24 65.91 5.41 32.90
CA ASN A 24 65.17 5.71 34.13
C ASN A 24 66.05 5.77 35.39
N ALA A 25 67.38 5.61 35.27
CA ALA A 25 68.31 5.72 36.37
C ALA A 25 68.18 7.08 37.06
N VAL A 26 67.91 7.04 38.36
CA VAL A 26 67.74 8.26 39.16
C VAL A 26 69.08 8.97 39.39
N ARG A 27 69.01 10.28 39.64
CA ARG A 27 70.16 11.06 40.06
C ARG A 27 70.84 10.42 41.30
N GLY A 28 72.16 10.27 41.24
CA GLY A 28 72.96 9.57 42.23
C GLY A 28 73.13 8.07 41.98
N HIS A 29 72.55 7.52 40.91
CA HIS A 29 72.78 6.15 40.48
C HIS A 29 74.28 5.88 40.29
N ARG A 30 74.75 4.73 40.80
CA ARG A 30 76.15 4.31 40.69
C ARG A 30 76.35 3.59 39.37
N VAL A 31 77.00 4.25 38.43
CA VAL A 31 77.21 3.76 37.06
C VAL A 31 78.23 2.61 37.04
N GLY A 32 79.39 2.85 37.66
CA GLY A 32 80.51 1.93 37.61
C GLY A 32 81.76 2.59 38.17
N LYS A 33 82.84 1.83 38.35
CA LYS A 33 84.12 2.37 38.80
C LYS A 33 85.22 2.06 37.80
N VAL A 34 86.11 3.03 37.59
CA VAL A 34 87.38 2.80 36.92
C VAL A 34 88.46 2.55 37.96
N GLN A 35 89.41 1.70 37.62
CA GLN A 35 90.51 1.38 38.52
C GLN A 35 91.84 1.41 37.76
N ALA A 36 92.80 2.09 38.36
CA ALA A 36 94.19 2.14 37.93
C ALA A 36 95.08 1.70 39.09
N VAL A 37 96.26 1.22 38.75
CA VAL A 37 97.31 0.81 39.68
C VAL A 37 98.59 1.52 39.33
N ASP A 38 99.36 1.83 40.36
CA ASP A 38 100.66 2.44 40.23
C ASP A 38 101.67 1.56 41.00
N PRO A 39 102.72 1.03 40.35
CA PRO A 39 103.74 0.20 40.98
C PRO A 39 104.57 0.90 42.08
N ASP A 40 104.55 2.23 42.14
CA ASP A 40 105.40 3.01 43.05
C ASP A 40 104.88 2.96 44.52
N LEU A 41 105.48 3.70 45.45
CA LEU A 41 105.13 3.65 46.88
C LEU A 41 104.75 5.02 47.48
N GLY A 42 103.80 5.00 48.42
CA GLY A 42 103.42 6.20 49.17
C GLY A 42 102.73 7.24 48.27
N ILE A 43 103.27 8.46 48.21
CA ILE A 43 102.69 9.54 47.40
C ILE A 43 102.83 9.30 45.89
N ASN A 44 103.86 8.55 45.48
CA ASN A 44 104.12 8.20 44.09
C ASN A 44 103.08 7.20 43.55
N ALA A 45 102.44 6.40 44.42
CA ALA A 45 101.31 5.53 44.04
C ALA A 45 99.93 6.03 44.49
N HIS A 46 99.85 7.26 45.03
CA HIS A 46 98.57 7.83 45.47
C HIS A 46 97.83 8.44 44.27
N LEU A 47 96.79 7.74 43.82
CA LEU A 47 96.05 8.07 42.62
C LEU A 47 94.90 9.04 42.85
N THR A 48 94.72 9.95 41.90
CA THR A 48 93.53 10.78 41.75
C THR A 48 92.94 10.62 40.35
N TYR A 49 91.60 10.59 40.28
CA TYR A 49 90.86 10.44 39.04
C TYR A 49 90.15 11.74 38.66
N SER A 50 90.18 12.09 37.38
CA SER A 50 89.46 13.25 36.84
C SER A 50 88.90 12.96 35.45
N VAL A 51 87.75 13.56 35.13
CA VAL A 51 87.19 13.51 33.77
C VAL A 51 87.75 14.69 32.98
N ILE A 52 88.32 14.41 31.80
CA ILE A 52 88.92 15.42 30.91
C ILE A 52 87.85 16.02 29.97
N SER A 53 86.78 15.28 29.69
CA SER A 53 85.68 15.76 28.83
C SER A 53 84.87 16.86 29.53
N ASP A 54 84.97 18.10 29.07
CA ASP A 54 84.32 19.27 29.70
C ASP A 54 82.79 19.13 29.85
N TRP A 55 82.12 18.56 28.85
CA TRP A 55 80.66 18.33 28.84
C TRP A 55 80.20 17.18 29.76
N ALA A 56 81.13 16.33 30.19
CA ALA A 56 80.78 15.13 30.95
C ALA A 56 80.29 15.43 32.37
N ASN A 57 80.71 16.56 32.95
CA ASN A 57 80.37 16.93 34.32
C ASN A 57 78.90 17.32 34.50
N ASP A 58 78.17 17.59 33.41
CA ASP A 58 76.74 17.88 33.46
C ASP A 58 75.92 16.60 33.71
N VAL A 59 76.38 15.46 33.20
CA VAL A 59 75.65 14.18 33.24
C VAL A 59 76.28 13.17 34.21
N PHE A 60 77.61 13.18 34.37
CA PHE A 60 78.35 12.24 35.22
C PHE A 60 79.28 12.95 36.21
N SER A 61 79.29 12.48 37.46
CA SER A 61 80.25 12.88 38.47
C SER A 61 81.17 11.72 38.81
N LEU A 62 82.49 11.94 38.71
CA LEU A 62 83.52 10.98 39.07
C LEU A 62 84.10 11.32 40.44
N ASN A 63 84.07 10.35 41.37
CA ASN A 63 84.72 10.53 42.66
C ASN A 63 86.26 10.40 42.51
N PRO A 64 87.04 11.44 42.84
CA PRO A 64 88.47 11.48 42.53
C PRO A 64 89.33 10.50 43.32
N GLN A 65 88.83 9.97 44.45
CA GLN A 65 89.57 9.03 45.30
C GLN A 65 89.21 7.57 45.02
N THR A 66 87.99 7.31 44.56
CA THR A 66 87.45 5.95 44.43
C THR A 66 87.25 5.51 42.98
N GLY A 67 87.32 6.44 42.02
CA GLY A 67 87.06 6.17 40.61
C GLY A 67 85.61 5.82 40.30
N LEU A 68 84.67 6.04 41.23
CA LEU A 68 83.25 5.73 41.07
C LEU A 68 82.53 6.84 40.30
N PHE A 69 81.89 6.47 39.20
CA PHE A 69 80.93 7.31 38.47
C PHE A 69 79.55 7.29 39.12
N THR A 70 78.96 8.46 39.24
CA THR A 70 77.57 8.67 39.66
C THR A 70 76.84 9.59 38.69
N LEU A 71 75.55 9.32 38.48
CA LEU A 71 74.73 10.11 37.55
C LEU A 71 74.29 11.43 38.19
N THR A 72 74.42 12.56 37.48
CA THR A 72 74.01 13.90 37.94
C THR A 72 72.76 14.45 37.26
N ALA A 73 72.46 13.99 36.05
CA ALA A 73 71.29 14.37 35.26
C ALA A 73 70.36 13.18 34.98
N LYS A 74 69.17 13.42 34.44
CA LYS A 74 68.35 12.34 33.86
C LYS A 74 68.92 11.95 32.50
N LEU A 75 68.73 10.69 32.12
CA LEU A 75 69.05 10.18 30.80
C LEU A 75 67.75 10.03 30.00
N ASP A 76 67.88 10.11 28.68
CA ASP A 76 66.81 9.95 27.68
C ASP A 76 67.49 9.32 26.46
N TYR A 77 67.13 8.08 26.14
CA TYR A 77 67.75 7.31 25.07
C TYR A 77 67.43 7.91 23.70
N GLU A 78 66.19 8.35 23.50
CA GLU A 78 65.69 8.98 22.27
C GLU A 78 66.40 10.30 21.97
N GLU A 79 66.86 11.01 23.00
CA GLU A 79 67.71 12.20 22.86
C GLU A 79 69.19 11.84 22.65
N VAL A 80 69.79 11.04 23.55
CA VAL A 80 71.22 10.70 23.53
C VAL A 80 71.48 9.23 23.94
N PRO A 81 71.80 8.32 23.00
CA PRO A 81 71.90 6.88 23.29
C PRO A 81 73.22 6.43 23.92
N HIS A 82 74.29 7.24 23.84
CA HIS A 82 75.57 6.90 24.46
C HIS A 82 76.45 8.14 24.71
N TYR A 83 77.31 8.02 25.72
CA TYR A 83 78.30 9.03 26.09
C TYR A 83 79.71 8.42 26.08
N ILE A 84 80.68 9.16 25.55
CA ILE A 84 82.08 8.75 25.47
C ILE A 84 82.94 9.67 26.35
N LEU A 85 83.39 9.18 27.49
CA LEU A 85 84.16 9.95 28.47
C LEU A 85 85.65 9.64 28.34
N VAL A 86 86.51 10.65 28.53
CA VAL A 86 87.95 10.44 28.70
C VAL A 86 88.32 10.71 30.15
N VAL A 87 88.88 9.71 30.83
CA VAL A 87 89.25 9.76 32.24
C VAL A 87 90.76 9.73 32.38
N GLN A 88 91.31 10.59 33.25
CA GLN A 88 92.71 10.59 33.64
C GLN A 88 92.87 9.94 35.02
N ALA A 89 93.90 9.09 35.16
CA ALA A 89 94.46 8.72 36.45
C ALA A 89 95.82 9.41 36.59
N GLN A 90 96.05 10.11 37.69
CA GLN A 90 97.26 10.87 37.96
C GLN A 90 97.81 10.51 39.36
N ASP A 91 99.11 10.25 39.44
CA ASP A 91 99.80 10.06 40.72
C ASP A 91 100.01 11.40 41.47
N SER A 92 100.45 11.32 42.72
CA SER A 92 100.79 12.51 43.53
C SER A 92 102.31 12.74 43.66
N GLY A 93 103.11 12.14 42.77
CA GLY A 93 104.56 12.24 42.75
C GLY A 93 105.07 13.53 42.10
N TYR A 94 106.39 13.74 42.10
CA TYR A 94 107.04 14.87 41.42
C TYR A 94 108.20 14.39 40.53
N PRO A 95 108.12 14.55 39.19
CA PRO A 95 106.98 15.07 38.42
C PRO A 95 105.77 14.10 38.48
N SER A 96 104.56 14.63 38.39
CA SER A 96 103.35 13.77 38.36
C SER A 96 103.22 13.08 37.01
N LEU A 97 103.02 11.76 37.01
CA LEU A 97 102.72 11.00 35.80
C LEU A 97 101.22 10.70 35.73
N SER A 98 100.71 10.50 34.51
CA SER A 98 99.29 10.24 34.29
C SER A 98 99.06 9.35 33.07
N SER A 99 97.96 8.61 33.10
CA SER A 99 97.41 7.90 31.94
C SER A 99 95.96 8.28 31.72
N THR A 100 95.49 8.09 30.48
CA THR A 100 94.13 8.39 30.07
C THR A 100 93.44 7.16 29.52
N LEU A 101 92.13 7.06 29.71
CA LEU A 101 91.31 5.94 29.28
C LEU A 101 89.95 6.43 28.74
N THR A 102 89.44 5.76 27.71
CA THR A 102 88.08 5.97 27.23
C THR A 102 87.09 5.10 28.00
N VAL A 103 86.01 5.71 28.47
CA VAL A 103 84.89 5.05 29.13
C VAL A 103 83.63 5.26 28.29
N TYR A 104 83.00 4.16 27.89
CA TYR A 104 81.74 4.16 27.17
C TYR A 104 80.60 4.02 28.17
N CYS A 105 79.65 4.96 28.16
CA CYS A 105 78.42 4.88 28.94
C CYS A 105 77.28 4.72 27.95
N ASN A 106 76.77 3.50 27.80
CA ASN A 106 75.65 3.20 26.91
C ASN A 106 74.35 3.41 27.70
N VAL A 107 73.42 4.17 27.14
CA VAL A 107 72.08 4.28 27.69
C VAL A 107 71.29 3.05 27.21
N LEU A 108 70.66 2.35 28.15
CA LEU A 108 69.76 1.26 27.84
C LEU A 108 68.36 1.84 27.69
N ASP A 109 67.84 1.69 26.47
CA ASP A 109 66.46 1.93 26.06
C ASP A 109 65.46 1.12 26.90
N LEU A 110 64.41 1.78 27.37
CA LEU A 110 63.28 1.26 28.09
C LEU A 110 62.00 1.59 27.34
N ASN A 111 60.96 0.78 27.53
CA ASN A 111 59.66 1.00 26.89
C ASN A 111 58.89 2.15 27.58
N ASP A 112 59.29 3.40 27.33
CA ASP A 112 58.70 4.59 27.97
C ASP A 112 57.99 5.54 27.00
N ASN A 113 58.09 5.31 25.68
CA ASN A 113 57.25 5.95 24.68
C ASN A 113 56.13 5.01 24.22
N ALA A 114 54.90 5.52 24.18
CA ALA A 114 53.80 4.80 23.57
C ALA A 114 53.76 5.08 22.06
N PRO A 115 53.27 4.14 21.22
CA PRO A 115 53.05 4.43 19.81
C PRO A 115 52.13 5.65 19.63
N ILE A 116 52.38 6.53 18.67
CA ILE A 116 51.56 7.73 18.42
C ILE A 116 51.05 7.71 16.99
N PHE A 117 49.73 7.83 16.82
CA PHE A 117 49.11 8.01 15.50
C PHE A 117 49.29 9.42 14.95
N ASP A 118 49.62 9.53 13.67
CA ASP A 118 49.58 10.78 12.92
C ASP A 118 48.97 10.53 11.53
N PRO A 119 47.75 11.03 11.23
CA PRO A 119 46.87 11.84 12.10
C PRO A 119 46.17 11.03 13.21
N LEU A 120 45.64 11.73 14.23
CA LEU A 120 44.90 11.13 15.36
C LEU A 120 43.54 10.51 15.00
N SER A 121 43.01 10.81 13.81
CA SER A 121 41.74 10.28 13.31
C SER A 121 41.73 10.15 11.80
N TYR A 122 41.04 9.13 11.30
CA TYR A 122 40.90 8.85 9.88
C TYR A 122 39.43 8.82 9.49
N SER A 123 39.13 9.26 8.26
CA SER A 123 37.79 9.15 7.68
C SER A 123 37.90 8.70 6.24
N ASN A 124 37.07 7.74 5.83
CA ASN A 124 36.97 7.36 4.43
C ASN A 124 35.54 6.99 4.03
N ASP A 125 35.22 7.28 2.77
CA ASP A 125 33.92 7.03 2.16
C ASP A 125 34.07 5.86 1.16
N ILE A 126 33.28 4.81 1.32
CA ILE A 126 33.31 3.64 0.42
C ILE A 126 31.90 3.25 0.02
N PHE A 127 31.71 2.69 -1.18
CA PHE A 127 30.41 2.15 -1.58
C PHE A 127 30.12 0.83 -0.86
N GLU A 128 28.85 0.56 -0.56
CA GLU A 128 28.45 -0.68 0.11
C GLU A 128 28.66 -1.95 -0.74
N ASN A 129 28.56 -1.82 -2.06
CA ASN A 129 28.74 -2.93 -3.00
C ASN A 129 30.21 -3.33 -3.23
N ILE A 130 31.13 -2.80 -2.42
CA ILE A 130 32.55 -3.12 -2.50
C ILE A 130 32.79 -4.60 -2.16
N THR A 131 33.71 -5.23 -2.89
CA THR A 131 34.00 -6.65 -2.70
C THR A 131 34.75 -6.92 -1.40
N ILE A 132 34.68 -8.15 -0.91
CA ILE A 132 35.52 -8.63 0.19
C ILE A 132 37.00 -8.57 -0.23
N GLY A 133 37.87 -8.12 0.68
CA GLY A 133 39.31 -8.00 0.49
C GLY A 133 39.76 -6.65 -0.07
N THR A 134 38.85 -5.68 -0.21
CA THR A 134 39.21 -4.35 -0.69
C THR A 134 39.83 -3.51 0.43
N SER A 135 40.94 -2.84 0.12
CA SER A 135 41.60 -1.90 1.02
C SER A 135 40.73 -0.66 1.23
N VAL A 136 40.47 -0.31 2.49
CA VAL A 136 39.62 0.82 2.88
C VAL A 136 40.49 2.01 3.27
N VAL A 137 41.35 1.86 4.27
CA VAL A 137 42.21 2.94 4.78
C VAL A 137 43.44 2.35 5.44
N THR A 138 44.58 3.03 5.36
CA THR A 138 45.81 2.64 6.04
C THR A 138 46.08 3.64 7.15
N VAL A 139 46.11 3.15 8.39
CA VAL A 139 46.51 3.93 9.56
C VAL A 139 48.02 3.80 9.77
N SER A 140 48.62 4.80 10.41
CA SER A 140 50.03 4.76 10.75
C SER A 140 50.26 5.37 12.13
N ALA A 141 50.99 4.63 12.95
CA ALA A 141 51.56 5.10 14.20
C ALA A 141 53.09 5.01 14.14
N THR A 142 53.75 5.79 14.97
CA THR A 142 55.21 5.79 15.15
C THR A 142 55.53 5.64 16.63
N ASP A 143 56.54 4.83 16.93
CA ASP A 143 57.08 4.64 18.26
C ASP A 143 58.56 5.04 18.22
N LEU A 144 59.02 5.75 19.26
CA LEU A 144 60.37 6.31 19.31
C LEU A 144 61.38 5.32 19.91
N ASP A 145 60.92 4.34 20.67
CA ASP A 145 61.77 3.36 21.33
C ASP A 145 62.46 2.46 20.28
N SER A 146 63.52 1.76 20.67
CA SER A 146 64.27 0.89 19.77
C SER A 146 63.88 -0.60 19.88
N GLY A 147 64.32 -1.40 18.90
CA GLY A 147 64.16 -2.85 18.95
C GLY A 147 62.70 -3.34 18.89
N GLU A 148 62.27 -4.12 19.88
CA GLU A 148 60.88 -4.59 19.99
C GLU A 148 59.94 -3.57 20.64
N ASN A 149 60.49 -2.66 21.47
CA ASN A 149 59.74 -1.55 22.07
C ASN A 149 59.25 -0.59 20.97
N GLY A 150 60.07 -0.32 19.96
CA GLY A 150 59.65 0.48 18.80
C GLY A 150 58.75 -0.23 17.77
N LYS A 151 58.48 -1.54 17.90
CA LYS A 151 57.73 -2.31 16.89
C LYS A 151 56.25 -2.32 17.17
N ILE A 152 55.47 -1.83 16.22
CA ILE A 152 54.03 -1.66 16.38
C ILE A 152 53.24 -2.86 15.86
N GLU A 153 52.20 -3.25 16.61
CA GLU A 153 51.12 -4.13 16.22
C GLU A 153 49.80 -3.36 16.21
N TYR A 154 49.03 -3.49 15.13
CA TYR A 154 47.72 -2.84 15.00
C TYR A 154 46.60 -3.85 15.26
N SER A 155 45.54 -3.40 15.94
CA SER A 155 44.32 -4.17 16.15
C SER A 155 43.08 -3.28 16.14
N ILE A 156 41.93 -3.83 15.74
CA ILE A 156 40.63 -3.14 15.87
C ILE A 156 40.00 -3.61 17.19
N THR A 157 39.84 -2.71 18.16
CA THR A 157 39.42 -3.06 19.52
C THR A 157 37.95 -2.74 19.81
N ALA A 158 37.32 -1.86 19.03
CA ALA A 158 35.88 -1.56 19.12
C ALA A 158 35.29 -1.09 17.79
N GLY A 159 33.95 -1.07 17.67
CA GLY A 159 33.22 -0.59 16.50
C GLY A 159 33.16 -1.56 15.33
N ASN A 160 33.61 -2.81 15.54
CA ASN A 160 33.65 -3.88 14.55
C ASN A 160 32.96 -5.15 15.06
N GLU A 161 31.82 -4.99 15.73
CA GLU A 161 31.08 -6.07 16.42
C GLU A 161 30.71 -7.20 15.45
N ASN A 162 30.39 -6.84 14.21
CA ASN A 162 30.04 -7.78 13.15
C ASN A 162 31.26 -8.33 12.40
N GLY A 163 32.50 -7.97 12.77
CA GLY A 163 33.72 -8.43 12.08
C GLY A 163 33.72 -8.10 10.59
N ALA A 164 33.19 -6.93 10.23
CA ALA A 164 33.08 -6.46 8.85
C ALA A 164 34.44 -6.04 8.26
N PHE A 165 35.37 -5.63 9.14
CA PHE A 165 36.72 -5.20 8.77
C PHE A 165 37.80 -6.03 9.45
N GLU A 166 38.99 -6.02 8.87
CA GLU A 166 40.19 -6.61 9.43
C GLU A 166 41.39 -5.71 9.12
N ILE A 167 42.39 -5.71 10.01
CA ILE A 167 43.58 -4.86 9.89
C ILE A 167 44.82 -5.72 9.73
N THR A 168 45.69 -5.36 8.80
CA THR A 168 46.98 -6.02 8.56
C THR A 168 48.10 -5.43 9.42
N LEU A 169 49.23 -6.12 9.47
CA LEU A 169 50.42 -5.70 10.22
C LEU A 169 50.99 -4.33 9.79
N ASN A 170 50.73 -3.89 8.55
CA ASN A 170 51.13 -2.57 8.06
C ASN A 170 50.06 -1.48 8.28
N GLY A 171 49.02 -1.74 9.07
CA GLY A 171 47.97 -0.77 9.40
C GLY A 171 46.88 -0.62 8.34
N THR A 172 46.87 -1.42 7.28
CA THR A 172 45.80 -1.38 6.27
C THR A 172 44.56 -2.13 6.74
N ILE A 173 43.42 -1.44 6.75
CA ILE A 173 42.11 -1.99 7.03
C ILE A 173 41.46 -2.44 5.72
N TYR A 174 40.96 -3.67 5.67
CA TYR A 174 40.26 -4.24 4.53
C TYR A 174 38.89 -4.80 4.90
N THR A 175 38.02 -4.91 3.90
CA THR A 175 36.69 -5.52 4.05
C THR A 175 36.81 -7.04 4.20
N LYS A 176 36.17 -7.60 5.22
CA LYS A 176 36.11 -9.04 5.48
C LYS A 176 34.73 -9.64 5.17
N ARG A 177 33.70 -8.79 5.14
CA ARG A 177 32.33 -9.15 4.82
C ARG A 177 31.77 -8.18 3.77
N LEU A 178 30.68 -8.60 3.12
CA LEU A 178 29.86 -7.68 2.34
C LEU A 178 29.26 -6.64 3.27
N LEU A 179 29.18 -5.41 2.76
CA LEU A 179 28.63 -4.27 3.47
C LEU A 179 27.24 -3.97 2.92
N ASP A 180 26.40 -3.42 3.79
CA ASP A 180 24.99 -3.12 3.51
C ASP A 180 24.68 -1.85 4.31
N ARG A 181 24.42 -0.76 3.59
CA ARG A 181 24.18 0.56 4.14
C ARG A 181 22.81 0.65 4.79
N GLU A 182 21.78 -0.01 4.25
CA GLU A 182 20.44 -0.04 4.82
C GLU A 182 20.42 -0.73 6.18
N ASN A 183 21.34 -1.66 6.42
CA ASN A 183 21.56 -2.24 7.74
C ASN A 183 22.46 -1.37 8.62
N GLN A 184 23.61 -0.89 8.12
CA GLN A 184 24.53 -0.05 8.87
C GLN A 184 25.35 0.88 7.95
N SER A 185 25.02 2.18 7.97
CA SER A 185 25.64 3.18 7.11
C SER A 185 26.97 3.77 7.62
N LEU A 186 27.31 3.55 8.89
CA LEU A 186 28.47 4.15 9.55
C LEU A 186 29.19 3.15 10.46
N TYR A 187 30.51 3.09 10.33
CA TYR A 187 31.38 2.33 11.23
C TYR A 187 32.39 3.27 11.89
N ASN A 188 32.37 3.33 13.21
CA ASN A 188 33.32 4.08 14.02
C ASN A 188 34.28 3.10 14.68
N LEU A 189 35.35 2.71 13.97
CA LEU A 189 36.32 1.76 14.46
C LEU A 189 37.28 2.44 15.43
N LEU A 190 37.54 1.78 16.57
CA LEU A 190 38.65 2.15 17.44
C LEU A 190 39.83 1.25 17.11
N VAL A 191 40.88 1.85 16.56
CA VAL A 191 42.11 1.14 16.19
C VAL A 191 43.16 1.40 17.24
N THR A 192 43.75 0.33 17.77
CA THR A 192 44.80 0.38 18.79
C THR A 192 46.13 0.03 18.14
N ALA A 193 47.14 0.87 18.35
CA ALA A 193 48.54 0.56 18.10
C ALA A 193 49.17 0.19 19.44
N THR A 194 49.88 -0.93 19.49
CA THR A 194 50.57 -1.41 20.69
C THR A 194 51.99 -1.78 20.32
N ASP A 195 52.96 -1.39 21.14
CA ASP A 195 54.33 -1.86 20.95
C ASP A 195 54.46 -3.38 21.17
N LYS A 196 55.65 -3.91 20.90
CA LYS A 196 55.98 -5.32 21.09
C LYS A 196 56.92 -5.54 22.27
N ALA A 197 56.82 -4.73 23.32
CA ALA A 197 57.61 -4.94 24.54
C ALA A 197 57.53 -6.43 24.98
N PRO A 198 58.67 -7.06 25.34
CA PRO A 198 58.75 -8.51 25.57
C PRO A 198 57.80 -8.99 26.68
N THR A 199 57.63 -8.16 27.70
CA THR A 199 56.72 -8.34 28.83
C THR A 199 55.38 -7.67 28.50
N PRO A 200 54.27 -8.43 28.38
CA PRO A 200 52.97 -7.88 27.98
C PRO A 200 52.43 -6.79 28.91
N GLU A 201 52.82 -6.79 30.18
CA GLU A 201 52.39 -5.79 31.19
C GLU A 201 53.07 -4.43 30.99
N ASP A 202 54.22 -4.40 30.33
CA ASP A 202 54.99 -3.17 30.07
C ASP A 202 54.63 -2.54 28.72
N ARG A 203 53.80 -3.21 27.91
CA ARG A 203 53.39 -2.72 26.60
C ARG A 203 52.56 -1.46 26.72
N LEU A 204 52.94 -0.45 25.98
CA LEU A 204 52.25 0.81 25.83
C LEU A 204 51.42 0.78 24.55
N SER A 205 50.33 1.55 24.58
CA SER A 205 49.40 1.60 23.46
C SER A 205 48.74 2.97 23.34
N SER A 206 48.33 3.27 22.12
CA SER A 206 47.46 4.41 21.83
C SER A 206 46.32 3.98 20.91
N THR A 207 45.34 4.87 20.76
CA THR A 207 44.16 4.61 19.94
C THR A 207 43.87 5.75 18.99
N ALA A 208 43.44 5.42 17.77
CA ALA A 208 42.90 6.35 16.80
C ALA A 208 41.48 5.94 16.39
N GLN A 209 40.63 6.94 16.13
CA GLN A 209 39.29 6.71 15.61
C GLN A 209 39.31 6.68 14.08
N VAL A 210 38.74 5.63 13.50
CA VAL A 210 38.57 5.49 12.05
C VAL A 210 37.08 5.47 11.72
N THR A 211 36.63 6.49 11.01
CA THR A 211 35.23 6.63 10.58
C THR A 211 35.09 6.15 9.14
N ILE A 212 34.28 5.13 8.90
CA ILE A 212 33.97 4.62 7.56
C ILE A 212 32.50 4.93 7.28
N ILE A 213 32.26 5.77 6.28
CA ILE A 213 30.92 6.14 5.83
C ILE A 213 30.60 5.34 4.58
N LEU A 214 29.51 4.56 4.62
CA LEU A 214 29.04 3.85 3.44
C LEU A 214 28.26 4.80 2.53
N LYS A 215 28.66 4.82 1.25
CA LYS A 215 27.92 5.43 0.16
C LYS A 215 26.95 4.42 -0.41
N ASP A 216 25.74 4.91 -0.59
CA ASP A 216 24.60 4.21 -1.15
C ASP A 216 24.81 3.79 -2.60
N VAL A 217 24.27 2.62 -2.93
CA VAL A 217 24.17 2.06 -4.27
C VAL A 217 22.69 1.76 -4.53
N ASN A 218 22.22 1.98 -5.76
CA ASN A 218 20.82 1.69 -6.12
C ASN A 218 20.55 0.17 -6.22
N ASP A 219 20.49 -0.52 -5.09
CA ASP A 219 20.41 -1.98 -4.97
C ASP A 219 19.15 -2.49 -4.24
N ILE A 220 18.23 -1.57 -3.89
CA ILE A 220 16.83 -1.88 -3.57
C ILE A 220 15.92 -1.34 -4.69
N SER A 221 14.72 -1.93 -4.81
CA SER A 221 13.72 -1.47 -5.78
C SER A 221 12.50 -0.99 -5.02
N PRO A 222 11.72 -0.04 -5.56
CA PRO A 222 10.54 0.47 -4.86
C PRO A 222 9.56 -0.65 -4.50
N GLU A 223 9.05 -0.69 -3.27
CA GLU A 223 8.08 -1.69 -2.81
C GLU A 223 6.73 -1.04 -2.52
N PHE A 224 5.66 -1.49 -3.18
CA PHE A 224 4.31 -0.99 -2.93
C PHE A 224 3.78 -1.47 -1.56
N ILE A 225 3.34 -0.52 -0.75
CA ILE A 225 2.67 -0.78 0.54
C ILE A 225 1.17 -0.42 0.50
N THR A 226 0.67 -0.05 -0.67
CA THR A 226 -0.73 0.34 -0.91
C THR A 226 -1.61 -0.91 -1.04
N PRO A 227 -2.88 -0.88 -0.58
CA PRO A 227 -3.84 -1.93 -0.89
C PRO A 227 -3.99 -2.15 -2.40
N ASN A 228 -4.30 -3.38 -2.78
CA ASN A 228 -4.53 -3.79 -4.17
C ASN A 228 -5.97 -3.52 -4.65
N GLU A 229 -6.85 -3.01 -3.80
CA GLU A 229 -8.27 -2.81 -4.10
C GLU A 229 -8.76 -1.47 -3.56
N THR A 230 -9.64 -0.81 -4.32
CA THR A 230 -10.36 0.39 -3.90
C THR A 230 -11.71 0.50 -4.61
N VAL A 231 -12.53 1.45 -4.17
CA VAL A 231 -13.86 1.71 -4.72
C VAL A 231 -13.99 3.17 -5.14
N VAL A 232 -14.79 3.44 -6.16
CA VAL A 232 -15.14 4.78 -6.61
C VAL A 232 -16.60 4.78 -7.06
N ALA A 233 -17.41 5.73 -6.60
CA ALA A 233 -18.75 5.87 -7.17
C ALA A 233 -18.68 6.38 -8.61
N GLU A 234 -19.62 5.98 -9.45
CA GLU A 234 -19.80 6.65 -10.73
C GLU A 234 -20.30 8.09 -10.54
N ASN A 235 -20.32 8.87 -11.62
CA ASN A 235 -20.73 10.28 -11.60
C ASN A 235 -19.96 11.21 -10.64
N VAL A 236 -18.88 10.74 -10.01
CA VAL A 236 -18.02 11.57 -9.16
C VAL A 236 -17.39 12.72 -9.94
N PRO A 237 -17.22 13.90 -9.31
CA PRO A 237 -16.60 15.04 -9.96
C PRO A 237 -15.18 14.73 -10.45
N VAL A 238 -14.81 15.30 -11.59
CA VAL A 238 -13.42 15.28 -12.06
C VAL A 238 -12.50 15.91 -11.00
N ASN A 239 -11.30 15.34 -10.86
CA ASN A 239 -10.30 15.58 -9.81
C ASN A 239 -10.60 14.97 -8.43
N THR A 240 -11.65 14.16 -8.30
CA THR A 240 -11.87 13.35 -7.09
C THR A 240 -10.70 12.40 -6.89
N VAL A 241 -10.14 12.38 -5.68
CA VAL A 241 -9.06 11.46 -5.29
C VAL A 241 -9.68 10.12 -4.92
N VAL A 242 -9.26 9.06 -5.61
CA VAL A 242 -9.73 7.69 -5.39
C VAL A 242 -8.90 7.00 -4.32
N MET A 243 -7.57 7.15 -4.40
CA MET A 243 -6.62 6.51 -3.49
C MET A 243 -5.28 7.25 -3.54
N ALA A 244 -4.52 7.20 -2.45
CA ALA A 244 -3.13 7.61 -2.43
C ALA A 244 -2.23 6.37 -2.58
N ILE A 245 -1.54 6.29 -3.71
CA ILE A 245 -0.57 5.25 -4.01
C ILE A 245 0.74 5.58 -3.32
N LYS A 246 1.29 4.57 -2.67
CA LYS A 246 2.51 4.63 -1.88
C LYS A 246 3.36 3.38 -2.08
N ALA A 247 4.59 3.62 -2.50
CA ALA A 247 5.70 2.69 -2.44
C ALA A 247 6.80 3.25 -1.52
N VAL A 248 7.70 2.38 -1.07
CA VAL A 248 8.84 2.71 -0.22
C VAL A 248 10.10 2.15 -0.88
N ASP A 249 11.14 2.96 -0.88
CA ASP A 249 12.47 2.58 -1.31
C ASP A 249 13.43 2.99 -0.19
N LYS A 250 14.34 2.10 0.18
CA LYS A 250 15.20 2.27 1.36
C LYS A 250 16.54 2.92 1.02
N ASP A 251 16.85 3.03 -0.26
CA ASP A 251 18.08 3.64 -0.74
C ASP A 251 18.09 5.16 -0.44
N GLU A 252 19.27 5.77 -0.46
CA GLU A 252 19.47 7.16 -0.10
C GLU A 252 19.24 8.13 -1.27
N GLY A 253 18.62 9.28 -0.96
CA GLY A 253 18.59 10.43 -1.88
C GLY A 253 17.85 10.12 -3.18
N ARG A 254 18.57 10.08 -4.31
CA ARG A 254 17.96 9.83 -5.64
C ARG A 254 17.60 8.37 -5.84
N ASN A 255 18.36 7.45 -5.26
CA ASN A 255 18.12 6.02 -5.36
C ASN A 255 16.84 5.64 -4.61
N GLY A 256 16.53 6.32 -3.50
CA GLY A 256 15.24 6.17 -2.81
C GLY A 256 14.09 7.06 -3.31
N TYR A 257 14.31 7.93 -4.31
CA TYR A 257 13.29 8.88 -4.76
C TYR A 257 12.36 8.24 -5.78
N ILE A 258 11.12 8.00 -5.38
CA ILE A 258 10.12 7.30 -6.20
C ILE A 258 9.31 8.27 -7.05
N GLU A 259 9.13 7.91 -8.32
CA GLU A 259 8.15 8.48 -9.23
C GLU A 259 7.12 7.44 -9.67
N TYR A 260 5.85 7.83 -9.60
CA TYR A 260 4.74 6.99 -10.01
C TYR A 260 4.33 7.25 -11.45
N SER A 261 3.85 6.22 -12.14
CA SER A 261 3.25 6.37 -13.47
C SER A 261 2.23 5.28 -13.76
N LEU A 262 1.33 5.59 -14.69
CA LEU A 262 0.45 4.62 -15.34
C LEU A 262 1.02 4.30 -16.73
N PRO A 263 1.00 3.03 -17.17
CA PRO A 263 1.23 2.66 -18.56
C PRO A 263 0.26 3.39 -19.49
N ASP A 264 0.68 3.55 -20.75
CA ASP A 264 -0.17 4.12 -21.79
C ASP A 264 -1.27 3.12 -22.17
N ASP A 265 -2.44 3.24 -21.53
CA ASP A 265 -3.61 2.42 -21.78
C ASP A 265 -4.82 3.32 -22.13
N PRO A 266 -5.36 3.23 -23.37
CA PRO A 266 -6.45 4.09 -23.81
C PRO A 266 -7.75 3.90 -23.00
N THR A 267 -7.93 2.75 -22.34
CA THR A 267 -9.10 2.48 -21.48
C THR A 267 -8.99 3.16 -20.11
N ILE A 268 -7.77 3.50 -19.68
CA ILE A 268 -7.48 4.09 -18.36
C ILE A 268 -7.14 5.58 -18.47
N ASN A 269 -6.35 5.98 -19.46
CA ASN A 269 -5.81 7.34 -19.59
C ASN A 269 -6.89 8.42 -19.67
N GLY A 270 -8.08 8.07 -20.18
CA GLY A 270 -9.22 8.96 -20.25
C GLY A 270 -10.04 9.05 -18.96
N VAL A 271 -9.79 8.16 -17.99
CA VAL A 271 -10.63 7.99 -16.78
C VAL A 271 -9.84 8.32 -15.52
N PHE A 272 -8.60 7.83 -15.39
CA PHE A 272 -7.75 8.04 -14.23
C PHE A 272 -6.43 8.71 -14.59
N SER A 273 -5.90 9.49 -13.65
CA SER A 273 -4.55 10.02 -13.68
C SER A 273 -3.84 9.71 -12.37
N LEU A 274 -2.53 9.52 -12.42
CA LEU A 274 -1.69 9.30 -11.25
C LEU A 274 -0.67 10.42 -11.15
N GLY A 275 -0.68 11.14 -10.04
CA GLY A 275 0.33 12.16 -9.78
C GLY A 275 1.71 11.52 -9.56
N PRO A 276 2.75 11.97 -10.27
CA PRO A 276 4.04 11.28 -10.30
C PRO A 276 4.82 11.41 -8.99
N VAL A 277 4.53 12.40 -8.16
CA VAL A 277 5.25 12.68 -6.90
C VAL A 277 4.37 12.48 -5.67
N ASP A 278 3.12 12.94 -5.72
CA ASP A 278 2.18 12.83 -4.60
C ASP A 278 1.48 11.46 -4.53
N GLY A 279 1.59 10.65 -5.59
CA GLY A 279 0.97 9.33 -5.69
C GLY A 279 -0.57 9.39 -5.71
N LEU A 280 -1.17 10.56 -5.95
CA LEU A 280 -2.64 10.67 -5.90
C LEU A 280 -3.25 10.14 -7.19
N LEU A 281 -4.03 9.06 -7.07
CA LEU A 281 -4.88 8.54 -8.13
C LEU A 281 -6.17 9.35 -8.17
N LYS A 282 -6.41 10.05 -9.29
CA LYS A 282 -7.54 10.96 -9.47
C LYS A 282 -8.36 10.61 -10.69
N VAL A 283 -9.66 10.88 -10.62
CA VAL A 283 -10.58 10.80 -11.76
C VAL A 283 -10.35 12.00 -12.69
N VAL A 284 -10.17 11.76 -14.00
CA VAL A 284 -9.99 12.81 -15.03
C VAL A 284 -11.05 12.79 -16.12
N GLY A 285 -11.83 11.72 -16.22
CA GLY A 285 -12.95 11.60 -17.15
C GLY A 285 -14.21 11.13 -16.47
N LYS A 286 -15.22 10.78 -17.29
CA LYS A 286 -16.48 10.23 -16.79
C LYS A 286 -16.29 8.76 -16.44
N ILE A 287 -16.85 8.37 -15.31
CA ILE A 287 -17.02 6.98 -14.87
C ILE A 287 -18.51 6.70 -14.94
N ASP A 288 -18.84 5.61 -15.63
CA ASP A 288 -20.19 5.12 -15.90
C ASP A 288 -20.12 3.60 -15.69
N ARG A 289 -20.85 3.11 -14.70
CA ARG A 289 -20.80 1.72 -14.25
C ARG A 289 -21.49 0.79 -15.25
N GLU A 290 -22.59 1.23 -15.86
CA GLU A 290 -23.35 0.50 -16.90
C GLU A 290 -22.45 0.21 -18.10
N THR A 291 -21.51 1.10 -18.40
CA THR A 291 -20.48 0.89 -19.41
C THR A 291 -19.30 0.06 -18.89
N THR A 292 -18.77 0.37 -17.71
CA THR A 292 -17.59 -0.33 -17.14
C THR A 292 -17.65 -0.39 -15.61
N SER A 293 -17.98 -1.57 -15.08
CA SER A 293 -18.16 -1.79 -13.64
C SER A 293 -16.88 -1.92 -12.82
N ASN A 294 -15.72 -2.12 -13.46
CA ASN A 294 -14.44 -2.24 -12.79
C ASN A 294 -13.26 -1.91 -13.69
N TYR A 295 -12.18 -1.44 -13.08
CA TYR A 295 -10.91 -1.17 -13.74
C TYR A 295 -9.78 -1.93 -13.06
N THR A 296 -8.83 -2.42 -13.84
CA THR A 296 -7.57 -2.98 -13.32
C THR A 296 -6.42 -2.07 -13.74
N LEU A 297 -5.91 -1.28 -12.81
CA LEU A 297 -4.81 -0.35 -13.03
C LEU A 297 -3.49 -1.06 -12.78
N VAL A 298 -2.59 -1.06 -13.77
CA VAL A 298 -1.18 -1.41 -13.54
C VAL A 298 -0.46 -0.12 -13.20
N VAL A 299 0.13 -0.03 -12.01
CA VAL A 299 0.84 1.17 -11.55
C VAL A 299 2.32 0.86 -11.45
N HIS A 300 3.16 1.79 -11.89
CA HIS A 300 4.61 1.68 -11.82
C HIS A 300 5.15 2.62 -10.74
N ALA A 301 6.09 2.11 -9.94
CA ALA A 301 6.93 2.90 -9.06
C ALA A 301 8.36 2.76 -9.56
N LYS A 302 9.01 3.88 -9.89
CA LYS A 302 10.36 3.91 -10.45
C LYS A 302 11.23 4.83 -9.60
N ASP A 303 12.40 4.37 -9.21
CA ASP A 303 13.38 5.23 -8.57
C ASP A 303 14.06 6.20 -9.56
N ARG A 304 14.94 7.07 -9.06
CA ARG A 304 15.79 7.95 -9.86
C ARG A 304 17.28 7.57 -9.79
N GLY A 305 17.58 6.32 -9.51
CA GLY A 305 18.94 5.80 -9.57
C GLY A 305 19.46 5.65 -11.00
N ASP A 306 20.75 5.29 -11.14
CA ASP A 306 21.40 5.05 -12.42
C ASP A 306 22.20 3.72 -12.39
N PRO A 307 21.71 2.63 -13.02
CA PRO A 307 20.44 2.54 -13.75
C PRO A 307 19.23 2.59 -12.80
N PRO A 308 18.07 3.11 -13.26
CA PRO A 308 16.89 3.17 -12.42
C PRO A 308 16.22 1.80 -12.30
N ARG A 309 15.60 1.53 -11.15
CA ARG A 309 14.83 0.30 -10.91
C ARG A 309 13.35 0.63 -10.78
N MET A 310 12.54 -0.36 -11.13
CA MET A 310 11.10 -0.18 -11.27
C MET A 310 10.37 -1.44 -10.82
N THR A 311 9.26 -1.24 -10.11
CA THR A 311 8.31 -2.29 -9.77
C THR A 311 6.91 -1.91 -10.25
N GLN A 312 6.06 -2.92 -10.39
CA GLN A 312 4.67 -2.76 -10.81
C GLN A 312 3.72 -3.43 -9.83
N ALA A 313 2.56 -2.82 -9.61
CA ALA A 313 1.46 -3.41 -8.85
C ALA A 313 0.15 -3.30 -9.64
N LYS A 314 -0.80 -4.19 -9.35
CA LYS A 314 -2.15 -4.15 -9.91
C LYS A 314 -3.12 -3.65 -8.84
N ILE A 315 -3.86 -2.60 -9.15
CA ILE A 315 -4.91 -2.04 -8.30
C ILE A 315 -6.26 -2.27 -8.99
N PHE A 316 -7.15 -2.97 -8.32
CA PHE A 316 -8.52 -3.18 -8.75
C PHE A 316 -9.41 -2.06 -8.22
N VAL A 317 -10.10 -1.38 -9.12
CA VAL A 317 -11.03 -0.29 -8.79
C VAL A 317 -12.44 -0.78 -9.12
N LYS A 318 -13.26 -1.02 -8.09
CA LYS A 318 -14.68 -1.32 -8.27
C LYS A 318 -15.46 -0.02 -8.40
N VAL A 319 -16.28 0.09 -9.44
CA VAL A 319 -17.22 1.21 -9.59
C VAL A 319 -18.47 0.91 -8.76
N LEU A 320 -18.84 1.83 -7.87
CA LEU A 320 -20.10 1.76 -7.13
C LEU A 320 -21.20 2.39 -7.97
N ASP A 321 -22.34 1.71 -7.95
CA ASP A 321 -23.55 2.09 -8.64
C ASP A 321 -24.20 3.31 -7.99
N GLU A 322 -24.67 4.24 -8.81
CA GLU A 322 -25.57 5.33 -8.41
C GLU A 322 -26.90 5.15 -9.16
N ASN A 323 -28.03 5.44 -8.50
CA ASN A 323 -29.34 5.37 -9.16
C ASN A 323 -29.48 6.50 -10.18
N ASP A 324 -28.93 6.29 -11.38
CA ASP A 324 -28.76 7.28 -12.44
C ASP A 324 -29.50 6.92 -13.75
N ASN A 325 -30.05 5.70 -13.85
CA ASN A 325 -31.00 5.32 -14.88
C ASN A 325 -32.43 5.31 -14.33
N SER A 326 -33.40 4.79 -15.04
CA SER A 326 -34.78 4.69 -14.57
C SER A 326 -35.41 3.48 -15.24
N PRO A 327 -36.41 2.83 -14.63
CA PRO A 327 -37.05 1.70 -15.26
C PRO A 327 -37.69 2.16 -16.56
N VAL A 328 -37.45 1.49 -17.69
CA VAL A 328 -38.02 1.85 -18.99
C VAL A 328 -38.98 0.77 -19.48
N PHE A 329 -40.23 1.14 -19.75
CA PHE A 329 -41.16 0.26 -20.45
C PHE A 329 -40.87 0.24 -21.96
N ASP A 330 -40.70 -0.95 -22.51
CA ASP A 330 -40.66 -1.18 -23.96
C ASP A 330 -41.50 -2.42 -24.31
N PRO A 331 -42.71 -2.27 -24.89
CA PRO A 331 -43.34 -1.04 -25.38
C PRO A 331 -44.01 -0.17 -24.29
N LYS A 332 -44.21 1.13 -24.55
CA LYS A 332 -44.96 2.04 -23.65
C LYS A 332 -46.48 1.87 -23.66
N GLN A 333 -47.01 1.04 -24.55
CA GLN A 333 -48.44 0.78 -24.67
C GLN A 333 -48.69 -0.71 -24.81
N TYR A 334 -49.61 -1.23 -23.99
CA TYR A 334 -50.04 -2.62 -24.01
C TYR A 334 -51.54 -2.70 -24.29
N SER A 335 -51.95 -3.80 -24.92
CA SER A 335 -53.36 -4.08 -25.20
C SER A 335 -53.65 -5.56 -24.99
N ALA A 336 -54.75 -5.87 -24.31
CA ALA A 336 -55.25 -7.23 -24.17
C ALA A 336 -56.78 -7.25 -24.11
N SER A 337 -57.35 -8.42 -24.36
CA SER A 337 -58.78 -8.67 -24.19
C SER A 337 -59.01 -9.79 -23.20
N ILE A 338 -60.03 -9.66 -22.36
CA ILE A 338 -60.43 -10.69 -21.41
C ILE A 338 -61.95 -10.76 -21.32
N SER A 339 -62.49 -11.98 -21.21
CA SER A 339 -63.94 -12.17 -21.10
C SER A 339 -64.45 -11.73 -19.72
N GLU A 340 -65.70 -11.23 -19.65
CA GLU A 340 -66.26 -10.77 -18.37
C GLU A 340 -66.50 -11.90 -17.36
N ASN A 341 -66.71 -13.14 -17.81
CA ASN A 341 -66.80 -14.31 -16.94
C ASN A 341 -65.43 -14.86 -16.49
N ALA A 342 -64.33 -14.17 -16.81
CA ALA A 342 -63.01 -14.59 -16.37
C ALA A 342 -62.98 -14.73 -14.84
N SER A 343 -62.45 -15.85 -14.37
CA SER A 343 -62.37 -16.12 -12.94
C SER A 343 -61.43 -15.13 -12.25
N ILE A 344 -61.73 -14.85 -10.98
CA ILE A 344 -60.81 -14.09 -10.12
C ILE A 344 -59.46 -14.80 -10.09
N GLY A 345 -58.39 -14.05 -10.36
CA GLY A 345 -57.02 -14.55 -10.50
C GLY A 345 -56.59 -14.87 -11.93
N ALA A 346 -57.50 -14.83 -12.92
CA ALA A 346 -57.16 -15.01 -14.32
C ALA A 346 -56.14 -13.95 -14.79
N SER A 347 -55.13 -14.40 -15.54
CA SER A 347 -54.08 -13.53 -16.09
C SER A 347 -54.59 -12.77 -17.31
N VAL A 348 -54.44 -11.45 -17.32
CA VAL A 348 -54.81 -10.57 -18.44
C VAL A 348 -53.63 -10.44 -19.39
N LEU A 349 -52.51 -9.88 -18.90
CA LEU A 349 -51.25 -9.72 -19.60
C LEU A 349 -50.12 -9.49 -18.60
N GLN A 350 -48.87 -9.51 -19.08
CA GLN A 350 -47.69 -9.16 -18.32
C GLN A 350 -47.02 -7.94 -18.95
N VAL A 351 -46.78 -6.90 -18.15
CA VAL A 351 -45.94 -5.75 -18.55
C VAL A 351 -44.50 -6.00 -18.13
N SER A 352 -43.55 -5.32 -18.78
CA SER A 352 -42.13 -5.42 -18.44
C SER A 352 -41.45 -4.07 -18.64
N ALA A 353 -40.67 -3.67 -17.64
CA ALA A 353 -39.74 -2.56 -17.71
C ALA A 353 -38.34 -3.06 -17.30
N THR A 354 -37.31 -2.39 -17.82
CA THR A 354 -35.92 -2.72 -17.53
C THR A 354 -35.24 -1.49 -16.96
N ASP A 355 -34.55 -1.67 -15.85
CA ASP A 355 -33.61 -0.69 -15.31
C ASP A 355 -32.18 -1.26 -15.44
N THR A 356 -31.22 -0.43 -15.81
CA THR A 356 -29.84 -0.84 -16.09
C THR A 356 -28.91 -0.74 -14.88
N ASP A 357 -29.35 -0.06 -13.82
CA ASP A 357 -28.60 0.11 -12.58
C ASP A 357 -28.40 -1.25 -11.86
N ASP A 358 -27.49 -1.29 -10.89
CA ASP A 358 -27.17 -2.50 -10.14
C ASP A 358 -28.10 -2.73 -8.95
N GLU A 359 -28.16 -3.99 -8.50
CA GLU A 359 -28.83 -4.40 -7.26
C GLU A 359 -30.24 -3.78 -7.04
N SER A 360 -30.44 -3.02 -5.97
CA SER A 360 -31.72 -2.40 -5.61
C SER A 360 -32.13 -1.27 -6.55
N ASN A 361 -31.15 -0.55 -7.10
CA ASN A 361 -31.38 0.55 -8.03
C ASN A 361 -31.89 0.01 -9.38
N GLY A 362 -31.42 -1.18 -9.79
CA GLY A 362 -31.93 -1.86 -10.98
C GLY A 362 -33.21 -2.69 -10.78
N ARG A 363 -33.64 -2.93 -9.54
CA ARG A 363 -34.77 -3.82 -9.26
C ARG A 363 -36.10 -3.10 -9.46
N VAL A 364 -36.89 -3.55 -10.42
CA VAL A 364 -38.18 -2.96 -10.76
C VAL A 364 -39.35 -3.57 -9.98
N ARG A 365 -40.22 -2.71 -9.45
CA ARG A 365 -41.54 -3.05 -8.90
C ARG A 365 -42.67 -2.41 -9.69
N TYR A 366 -43.78 -3.13 -9.85
CA TYR A 366 -44.92 -2.68 -10.65
C TYR A 366 -46.15 -2.35 -9.79
N SER A 367 -46.87 -1.28 -10.16
CA SER A 367 -48.12 -0.88 -9.52
C SER A 367 -49.12 -0.27 -10.50
N ILE A 368 -50.42 -0.41 -10.25
CA ILE A 368 -51.47 0.30 -11.00
C ILE A 368 -51.73 1.63 -10.30
N VAL A 369 -51.44 2.74 -10.96
CA VAL A 369 -51.56 4.09 -10.37
C VAL A 369 -52.87 4.79 -10.72
N SER A 370 -53.48 4.46 -11.86
CA SER A 370 -54.82 4.97 -12.22
C SER A 370 -55.50 4.09 -13.28
N GLY A 371 -56.77 4.39 -13.59
CA GLY A 371 -57.56 3.64 -14.59
C GLY A 371 -58.48 2.55 -14.02
N ASP A 372 -58.24 2.16 -12.76
CA ASP A 372 -59.00 1.14 -12.05
C ASP A 372 -59.51 1.63 -10.67
N SER A 373 -60.49 2.54 -10.72
CA SER A 373 -61.10 3.09 -9.50
C SER A 373 -61.77 2.04 -8.61
N ASN A 374 -62.24 0.93 -9.20
CA ASN A 374 -62.97 -0.12 -8.50
C ASN A 374 -62.06 -1.25 -7.99
N ARG A 375 -60.76 -1.23 -8.32
CA ARG A 375 -59.83 -2.34 -8.03
C ARG A 375 -60.34 -3.65 -8.63
N ASP A 376 -60.80 -3.58 -9.87
CA ASP A 376 -61.24 -4.73 -10.67
C ASP A 376 -60.03 -5.57 -11.14
N PHE A 377 -58.82 -4.99 -11.15
CA PHE A 377 -57.55 -5.64 -11.45
C PHE A 377 -56.54 -5.50 -10.30
N ASN A 378 -55.57 -6.42 -10.28
CA ASN A 378 -54.38 -6.36 -9.43
C ASN A 378 -53.15 -6.64 -10.29
N ILE A 379 -52.00 -6.06 -9.94
CA ILE A 379 -50.72 -6.35 -10.58
C ILE A 379 -49.77 -6.99 -9.57
N ILE A 380 -49.08 -8.04 -10.00
CA ILE A 380 -48.04 -8.69 -9.19
C ILE A 380 -46.78 -7.84 -9.23
N GLU A 381 -46.37 -7.35 -8.06
CA GLU A 381 -45.32 -6.34 -7.89
C GLU A 381 -43.98 -6.72 -8.52
N ASP A 382 -43.53 -7.97 -8.38
CA ASP A 382 -42.23 -8.42 -8.90
C ASP A 382 -42.24 -8.86 -10.37
N THR A 383 -43.42 -9.17 -10.93
CA THR A 383 -43.51 -9.80 -12.26
C THR A 383 -44.24 -8.97 -13.31
N GLY A 384 -44.98 -7.93 -12.90
CA GLY A 384 -45.78 -7.11 -13.82
C GLY A 384 -47.01 -7.82 -14.39
N VAL A 385 -47.37 -9.00 -13.87
CA VAL A 385 -48.56 -9.74 -14.33
C VAL A 385 -49.83 -9.08 -13.78
N ILE A 386 -50.70 -8.63 -14.67
CA ILE A 386 -52.02 -8.09 -14.35
C ILE A 386 -53.03 -9.23 -14.30
N ARG A 387 -53.80 -9.30 -13.21
CA ARG A 387 -54.82 -10.31 -12.96
C ARG A 387 -56.17 -9.70 -12.62
N VAL A 388 -57.22 -10.46 -12.91
CA VAL A 388 -58.60 -10.13 -12.48
C VAL A 388 -58.69 -10.22 -10.96
N ALA A 389 -59.11 -9.15 -10.31
CA ALA A 389 -59.27 -9.09 -8.85
C ALA A 389 -60.75 -9.20 -8.43
N LYS A 390 -61.68 -8.84 -9.32
CA LYS A 390 -63.13 -8.91 -9.10
C LYS A 390 -63.84 -9.40 -10.36
N ASN A 391 -65.05 -9.89 -10.20
CA ASN A 391 -65.92 -10.22 -11.33
C ASN A 391 -66.10 -8.98 -12.21
N LEU A 392 -65.81 -9.14 -13.48
CA LEU A 392 -65.96 -8.11 -14.49
C LEU A 392 -67.42 -8.12 -14.96
N ASN A 393 -67.85 -6.99 -15.51
CA ASN A 393 -69.18 -6.86 -16.11
C ASN A 393 -69.05 -5.88 -17.28
N TYR A 394 -69.34 -6.37 -18.48
CA TYR A 394 -69.17 -5.67 -19.73
C TYR A 394 -70.13 -4.48 -19.82
N GLU A 395 -71.41 -4.67 -19.46
CA GLU A 395 -72.48 -3.66 -19.54
C GLU A 395 -72.15 -2.43 -18.68
N ARG A 396 -71.45 -2.63 -17.56
CA ARG A 396 -70.96 -1.57 -16.67
C ARG A 396 -69.75 -0.87 -17.25
N LYS A 397 -68.77 -1.63 -17.75
CA LYS A 397 -67.50 -1.08 -18.25
C LYS A 397 -66.79 -2.06 -19.18
N SER A 398 -66.88 -1.78 -20.48
CA SER A 398 -66.29 -2.59 -21.55
C SER A 398 -64.81 -2.30 -21.85
N ARG A 399 -64.24 -1.23 -21.31
CA ARG A 399 -62.82 -0.86 -21.50
C ARG A 399 -62.20 -0.23 -20.27
N TYR A 400 -60.98 -0.67 -19.95
CA TYR A 400 -60.11 -0.05 -18.96
C TYR A 400 -58.88 0.51 -19.65
N THR A 401 -58.49 1.72 -19.27
CA THR A 401 -57.21 2.32 -19.62
C THR A 401 -56.43 2.46 -18.32
N LEU A 402 -55.60 1.47 -18.01
CA LEU A 402 -54.80 1.42 -16.80
C LEU A 402 -53.49 2.17 -17.02
N MET A 403 -53.10 3.00 -16.07
CA MET A 403 -51.75 3.53 -16.00
C MET A 403 -50.96 2.66 -15.04
N VAL A 404 -49.96 1.96 -15.56
CA VAL A 404 -49.07 1.10 -14.78
C VAL A 404 -47.74 1.82 -14.60
N LYS A 405 -47.26 1.87 -13.35
CA LYS A 405 -45.97 2.46 -12.98
C LYS A 405 -44.97 1.32 -12.72
N ALA A 406 -43.80 1.44 -13.32
CA ALA A 406 -42.60 0.70 -12.95
C ALA A 406 -41.72 1.66 -12.14
N GLU A 407 -41.31 1.26 -10.95
CA GLU A 407 -40.45 2.05 -10.07
C GLU A 407 -39.27 1.20 -9.63
N ASP A 408 -38.08 1.78 -9.51
CA ASP A 408 -36.94 1.08 -8.93
C ASP A 408 -37.15 0.84 -7.43
N CYS A 409 -36.26 0.04 -6.84
CA CYS A 409 -36.25 -0.25 -5.41
C CYS A 409 -35.09 0.45 -4.70
N ALA A 410 -34.62 1.59 -5.22
CA ALA A 410 -33.54 2.34 -4.60
C ALA A 410 -33.90 2.73 -3.16
N ASP A 411 -32.94 2.59 -2.24
CA ASP A 411 -33.12 2.98 -0.85
C ASP A 411 -33.25 4.51 -0.74
N ASP A 412 -34.21 5.00 0.04
CA ASP A 412 -34.42 6.43 0.32
C ASP A 412 -33.33 6.96 1.29
N ILE A 413 -32.08 6.88 0.86
CA ILE A 413 -30.92 7.40 1.56
C ILE A 413 -30.59 8.76 0.95
N ASN A 414 -30.55 9.80 1.79
CA ASN A 414 -30.23 11.18 1.41
C ASN A 414 -31.22 11.87 0.44
N GLY A 415 -32.47 11.39 0.33
CA GLY A 415 -33.50 12.02 -0.50
C GLY A 415 -33.32 11.77 -2.01
N ILE A 416 -32.53 10.76 -2.38
CA ILE A 416 -32.52 10.20 -3.73
C ILE A 416 -33.83 9.41 -3.87
N ALA A 417 -34.79 10.03 -4.54
CA ALA A 417 -36.10 9.43 -4.76
C ALA A 417 -35.99 8.28 -5.76
N ALA A 418 -36.74 7.21 -5.49
CA ALA A 418 -36.96 6.14 -6.45
C ALA A 418 -37.43 6.71 -7.79
N ARG A 419 -36.84 6.23 -8.87
CA ARG A 419 -37.14 6.66 -10.23
C ARG A 419 -38.14 5.71 -10.86
N SER A 420 -38.88 6.22 -11.84
CA SER A 420 -40.01 5.49 -12.39
C SER A 420 -40.38 5.92 -13.80
N ASP A 421 -41.01 4.99 -14.52
CA ASP A 421 -41.69 5.25 -15.79
C ASP A 421 -43.13 4.72 -15.72
N VAL A 422 -43.96 5.16 -16.67
CA VAL A 422 -45.37 4.78 -16.77
C VAL A 422 -45.70 4.28 -18.16
N ALA A 423 -46.52 3.23 -18.23
CA ALA A 423 -47.08 2.69 -19.46
C ALA A 423 -48.60 2.66 -19.41
N GLU A 424 -49.23 2.80 -20.59
CA GLU A 424 -50.67 2.68 -20.74
C GLU A 424 -51.04 1.24 -21.10
N VAL A 425 -52.00 0.67 -20.38
CA VAL A 425 -52.54 -0.67 -20.65
C VAL A 425 -54.03 -0.56 -20.97
N SER A 426 -54.39 -0.81 -22.22
CA SER A 426 -55.79 -0.91 -22.65
C SER A 426 -56.30 -2.35 -22.48
N VAL A 427 -57.22 -2.56 -21.54
CA VAL A 427 -57.90 -3.85 -21.35
C VAL A 427 -59.31 -3.76 -21.92
N PHE A 428 -59.60 -4.58 -22.92
CA PHE A 428 -60.92 -4.69 -23.53
C PHE A 428 -61.67 -5.87 -22.90
N ILE A 429 -62.86 -5.61 -22.39
CA ILE A 429 -63.73 -6.69 -21.89
C ILE A 429 -64.47 -7.26 -23.08
N SER A 430 -64.43 -8.58 -23.23
CA SER A 430 -65.23 -9.30 -24.21
C SER A 430 -66.56 -9.70 -23.58
N ASP A 431 -67.62 -9.15 -24.15
CA ASP A 431 -69.01 -9.44 -23.85
C ASP A 431 -69.34 -10.92 -24.02
N ILE A 432 -70.20 -11.44 -23.15
CA ILE A 432 -70.78 -12.78 -23.24
C ILE A 432 -72.30 -12.69 -23.12
N ASN A 433 -72.99 -13.65 -23.70
CA ASN A 433 -74.44 -13.75 -23.56
C ASN A 433 -74.85 -14.18 -22.13
N ASP A 434 -74.96 -13.24 -21.21
CA ASP A 434 -75.37 -13.47 -19.82
C ASP A 434 -76.60 -12.65 -19.37
N ASN A 435 -77.11 -11.75 -20.21
CA ASN A 435 -78.34 -11.01 -19.93
C ASN A 435 -79.50 -11.50 -20.82
N PRO A 436 -80.49 -12.22 -20.26
CA PRO A 436 -81.62 -12.67 -21.05
C PRO A 436 -82.50 -11.50 -21.53
N PRO A 437 -83.09 -11.56 -22.75
CA PRO A 437 -83.98 -10.53 -23.26
C PRO A 437 -85.18 -10.27 -22.35
N THR A 438 -85.47 -9.00 -22.11
CA THR A 438 -86.60 -8.55 -21.28
C THR A 438 -87.62 -7.78 -22.11
N PHE A 439 -88.90 -8.14 -22.00
CA PHE A 439 -89.97 -7.41 -22.69
C PHE A 439 -90.16 -6.01 -22.09
N LEU A 440 -90.15 -4.97 -22.92
CA LEU A 440 -90.17 -3.58 -22.47
C LEU A 440 -91.51 -3.13 -21.88
N ASN A 441 -92.62 -3.63 -22.43
CA ASN A 441 -93.97 -3.18 -22.06
C ASN A 441 -94.88 -4.35 -21.63
N SER A 442 -94.29 -5.41 -21.06
CA SER A 442 -95.09 -6.50 -20.50
C SER A 442 -95.80 -6.05 -19.22
N PRO A 443 -97.12 -6.30 -19.05
CA PRO A 443 -98.01 -6.99 -19.97
C PRO A 443 -98.47 -6.11 -21.14
N TYR A 444 -98.44 -6.66 -22.36
CA TYR A 444 -98.97 -5.99 -23.55
C TYR A 444 -100.49 -6.15 -23.62
N LEU A 445 -101.20 -5.07 -23.94
CA LEU A 445 -102.65 -5.06 -24.15
C LEU A 445 -102.96 -4.54 -25.55
N ALA A 446 -103.76 -5.30 -26.30
CA ALA A 446 -104.18 -4.95 -27.65
C ALA A 446 -105.70 -5.13 -27.80
N TYR A 447 -106.32 -4.26 -28.61
CA TYR A 447 -107.74 -4.35 -28.94
C TYR A 447 -107.89 -4.68 -30.42
N VAL A 448 -108.62 -5.75 -30.71
CA VAL A 448 -108.84 -6.25 -32.08
C VAL A 448 -110.32 -6.16 -32.40
N THR A 449 -110.66 -5.66 -33.58
CA THR A 449 -112.05 -5.65 -34.04
C THR A 449 -112.39 -7.01 -34.65
N GLU A 450 -113.54 -7.58 -34.30
CA GLU A 450 -114.01 -8.84 -34.88
C GLU A 450 -114.27 -8.75 -36.39
N ASN A 451 -114.38 -9.89 -37.07
CA ASN A 451 -114.64 -9.99 -38.52
C ASN A 451 -113.58 -9.37 -39.45
N ILE A 452 -112.40 -8.99 -38.92
CA ILE A 452 -111.25 -8.61 -39.74
C ILE A 452 -110.70 -9.83 -40.49
N ILE A 453 -110.51 -9.71 -41.80
CA ILE A 453 -110.00 -10.77 -42.68
C ILE A 453 -108.49 -10.55 -42.95
N PRO A 454 -107.59 -11.46 -42.52
CA PRO A 454 -106.16 -11.41 -42.86
C PRO A 454 -105.92 -11.59 -44.37
N PRO A 455 -104.84 -11.04 -44.97
CA PRO A 455 -103.67 -10.42 -44.33
C PRO A 455 -103.72 -8.89 -44.22
N ASN A 456 -104.60 -8.20 -44.95
CA ASN A 456 -104.56 -6.73 -45.12
C ASN A 456 -105.19 -5.91 -43.97
N GLY A 457 -105.61 -6.56 -42.89
CA GLY A 457 -106.07 -5.89 -41.67
C GLY A 457 -105.73 -6.64 -40.38
N GLY A 458 -105.00 -7.76 -40.47
CA GLY A 458 -104.81 -8.69 -39.36
C GLY A 458 -103.72 -8.31 -38.35
N TYR A 459 -103.14 -7.12 -38.42
CA TYR A 459 -102.13 -6.68 -37.46
C TYR A 459 -102.77 -6.39 -36.09
N VAL A 460 -102.17 -6.92 -35.02
CA VAL A 460 -102.68 -6.78 -33.65
C VAL A 460 -101.83 -5.78 -32.87
N ILE A 461 -100.56 -6.12 -32.65
CA ILE A 461 -99.60 -5.33 -31.87
C ILE A 461 -98.19 -5.80 -32.20
N SER A 462 -97.18 -4.95 -31.98
CA SER A 462 -95.78 -5.34 -32.02
C SER A 462 -95.24 -5.43 -30.60
N VAL A 463 -94.57 -6.53 -30.27
CA VAL A 463 -93.87 -6.70 -29.00
C VAL A 463 -92.37 -6.49 -29.19
N THR A 464 -91.73 -5.89 -28.20
CA THR A 464 -90.31 -5.54 -28.26
C THR A 464 -89.62 -5.98 -26.98
N ALA A 465 -88.53 -6.73 -27.13
CA ALA A 465 -87.66 -7.11 -26.03
C ALA A 465 -86.32 -6.38 -26.16
N TYR A 466 -85.75 -6.03 -25.01
CA TYR A 466 -84.43 -5.43 -24.87
C TYR A 466 -83.50 -6.44 -24.21
N ASP A 467 -82.37 -6.66 -24.86
CA ASP A 467 -81.27 -7.47 -24.39
C ASP A 467 -80.10 -6.52 -24.10
N ALA A 468 -79.49 -6.66 -22.92
CA ALA A 468 -78.48 -5.72 -22.43
C ALA A 468 -77.10 -5.97 -23.06
N ASP A 469 -76.89 -7.15 -23.66
CA ASP A 469 -75.63 -7.54 -24.28
C ASP A 469 -75.39 -6.71 -25.57
N THR A 470 -74.27 -6.88 -26.24
CA THR A 470 -73.91 -6.19 -27.49
C THR A 470 -73.98 -7.11 -28.72
N PRO A 471 -74.01 -6.54 -29.94
CA PRO A 471 -74.03 -7.35 -31.15
C PRO A 471 -72.83 -8.30 -31.21
N PRO A 472 -73.02 -9.60 -31.51
CA PRO A 472 -74.23 -10.14 -32.12
C PRO A 472 -75.33 -10.59 -31.14
N PHE A 473 -75.08 -10.70 -29.83
CA PHE A 473 -76.00 -11.31 -28.85
C PHE A 473 -77.36 -10.60 -28.78
N ASN A 474 -77.37 -9.28 -28.61
CA ASN A 474 -78.60 -8.49 -28.55
C ASN A 474 -79.36 -8.34 -29.89
N ASN A 475 -78.73 -8.67 -31.03
CA ASN A 475 -79.34 -8.58 -32.36
C ASN A 475 -80.00 -9.89 -32.79
N LEU A 476 -79.90 -10.93 -31.96
CA LEU A 476 -80.40 -12.27 -32.25
C LEU A 476 -81.68 -12.60 -31.46
N VAL A 477 -82.28 -11.61 -30.79
CA VAL A 477 -83.55 -11.76 -30.10
C VAL A 477 -84.64 -12.17 -31.08
N LYS A 478 -85.18 -13.36 -30.89
CA LYS A 478 -86.29 -13.92 -31.65
C LYS A 478 -87.52 -14.11 -30.77
N TYR A 479 -88.68 -13.84 -31.35
CA TYR A 479 -89.96 -13.87 -30.64
C TYR A 479 -90.78 -15.12 -30.98
N PHE A 480 -91.33 -15.77 -29.96
CA PHE A 480 -92.13 -16.98 -30.08
C PHE A 480 -93.39 -16.89 -29.22
N VAL A 481 -94.46 -17.52 -29.69
CA VAL A 481 -95.63 -17.81 -28.85
C VAL A 481 -95.34 -19.12 -28.12
N LYS A 482 -95.20 -19.05 -26.79
CA LYS A 482 -94.95 -20.22 -25.93
C LYS A 482 -96.24 -20.94 -25.60
N GLU A 483 -97.28 -20.20 -25.24
CA GLU A 483 -98.58 -20.72 -24.78
C GLU A 483 -99.72 -19.81 -25.27
N GLY A 484 -100.88 -20.39 -25.60
CA GLY A 484 -102.07 -19.67 -26.12
C GLY A 484 -102.55 -20.17 -27.48
N ASP A 485 -103.45 -19.42 -28.11
CA ASP A 485 -104.14 -19.81 -29.36
C ASP A 485 -103.27 -19.62 -30.62
N THR A 486 -102.25 -20.47 -30.80
CA THR A 486 -101.32 -20.45 -31.94
C THR A 486 -101.98 -20.70 -33.31
N ASP A 487 -103.18 -21.28 -33.31
CA ASP A 487 -103.99 -21.50 -34.53
C ASP A 487 -104.72 -20.23 -35.00
N ILE A 488 -104.70 -19.19 -34.18
CA ILE A 488 -105.40 -17.91 -34.37
C ILE A 488 -104.40 -16.76 -34.51
N PHE A 489 -103.31 -16.79 -33.74
CA PHE A 489 -102.29 -15.73 -33.74
C PHE A 489 -100.94 -16.25 -34.26
N ARG A 490 -100.27 -15.42 -35.05
CA ARG A 490 -98.88 -15.64 -35.51
C ARG A 490 -98.02 -14.46 -35.12
N ILE A 491 -96.85 -14.75 -34.55
CA ILE A 491 -95.80 -13.75 -34.33
C ILE A 491 -94.72 -13.87 -35.41
N ASN A 492 -94.24 -12.73 -35.90
CA ASN A 492 -93.04 -12.67 -36.73
C ASN A 492 -91.79 -12.78 -35.84
N ALA A 493 -91.00 -13.84 -36.03
CA ALA A 493 -89.84 -14.14 -35.20
C ALA A 493 -88.77 -13.04 -35.20
N SER A 494 -88.68 -12.21 -36.25
CA SER A 494 -87.66 -11.16 -36.35
C SER A 494 -88.17 -9.76 -36.00
N THR A 495 -89.47 -9.48 -36.20
CA THR A 495 -90.03 -8.14 -35.96
C THR A 495 -90.86 -8.04 -34.69
N GLY A 496 -91.27 -9.15 -34.09
CA GLY A 496 -92.16 -9.14 -32.93
C GLY A 496 -93.62 -8.78 -33.25
N ASP A 497 -93.96 -8.63 -34.53
CA ASP A 497 -95.33 -8.30 -34.95
C ASP A 497 -96.27 -9.49 -34.79
N ILE A 498 -97.36 -9.30 -34.05
CA ILE A 498 -98.42 -10.27 -33.87
C ILE A 498 -99.54 -9.96 -34.85
N SER A 499 -99.98 -11.00 -35.57
CA SER A 499 -101.04 -10.92 -36.58
C SER A 499 -102.02 -12.08 -36.46
N LEU A 500 -103.25 -11.86 -36.93
CA LEU A 500 -104.31 -12.86 -37.00
C LEU A 500 -104.12 -13.79 -38.19
N LEU A 501 -104.37 -15.09 -37.99
CA LEU A 501 -104.47 -16.12 -39.03
C LEU A 501 -105.90 -16.34 -39.50
N ARG A 502 -106.91 -15.98 -38.69
CA ARG A 502 -108.34 -16.07 -39.00
C ARG A 502 -109.11 -14.92 -38.36
N ALA A 503 -110.31 -14.65 -38.86
CA ALA A 503 -111.21 -13.68 -38.24
C ALA A 503 -111.61 -14.15 -36.83
N LEU A 504 -111.62 -13.21 -35.88
CA LEU A 504 -112.14 -13.42 -34.54
C LEU A 504 -113.66 -13.18 -34.53
N ASP A 505 -114.34 -13.89 -33.65
CA ASP A 505 -115.78 -13.73 -33.36
C ASP A 505 -115.91 -13.51 -31.85
N ARG A 506 -116.30 -12.29 -31.46
CA ARG A 506 -116.34 -11.88 -30.06
C ARG A 506 -117.40 -12.64 -29.26
N GLU A 507 -118.48 -13.07 -29.91
CA GLU A 507 -119.56 -13.82 -29.26
C GLU A 507 -119.15 -15.24 -28.88
N ILE A 508 -118.11 -15.79 -29.51
CA ILE A 508 -117.50 -17.08 -29.15
C ILE A 508 -116.49 -16.90 -28.01
N GLN A 509 -115.56 -15.96 -28.17
CA GLN A 509 -114.52 -15.70 -27.18
C GLN A 509 -114.12 -14.22 -27.23
N SER A 510 -114.28 -13.54 -26.09
CA SER A 510 -114.10 -12.09 -25.99
C SER A 510 -112.71 -11.68 -25.48
N GLU A 511 -111.91 -12.62 -24.99
CA GLU A 511 -110.57 -12.38 -24.45
C GLU A 511 -109.62 -13.51 -24.84
N TYR A 512 -108.40 -13.13 -25.21
CA TYR A 512 -107.32 -14.03 -25.61
C TYR A 512 -106.06 -13.67 -24.83
N VAL A 513 -105.40 -14.66 -24.24
CA VAL A 513 -104.15 -14.49 -23.50
C VAL A 513 -103.05 -15.28 -24.20
N LEU A 514 -101.98 -14.58 -24.58
CA LEU A 514 -100.81 -15.17 -25.24
C LEU A 514 -99.61 -15.10 -24.30
N GLY A 515 -99.01 -16.25 -24.01
CA GLY A 515 -97.70 -16.36 -23.37
C GLY A 515 -96.61 -16.24 -24.44
N LEU A 516 -95.84 -15.16 -24.39
CA LEU A 516 -94.76 -14.89 -25.33
C LEU A 516 -93.39 -15.17 -24.70
N VAL A 517 -92.43 -15.59 -25.52
CA VAL A 517 -91.02 -15.75 -25.15
C VAL A 517 -90.18 -14.97 -26.15
N ALA A 518 -89.27 -14.16 -25.62
CA ALA A 518 -88.14 -13.65 -26.36
C ALA A 518 -86.92 -14.49 -25.98
N MET A 519 -86.13 -14.92 -26.95
CA MET A 519 -84.87 -15.61 -26.74
C MET A 519 -83.80 -15.02 -27.64
N ASP A 520 -82.64 -14.71 -27.08
CA ASP A 520 -81.39 -14.59 -27.83
C ASP A 520 -81.05 -15.98 -28.43
N THR A 521 -80.34 -16.02 -29.56
CA THR A 521 -79.95 -17.28 -30.22
C THR A 521 -78.52 -17.29 -30.68
#